data_AF-A0A4Y7QFK3-F1
#
_entry.id   AF-A0A4Y7QFK3-F1
#
_cell.length_a   1.000
_cell.length_b   1.000
_cell.length_c   1.000
_cell.angle_alpha   90.00
_cell.angle_beta   90.00
_cell.angle_gamma   90.00
#
_symmetry.space_group_name_H-M   'P 1'
#
loop_
_entity.id
_entity.type
_entity.pdbx_description
1 polymer ?
#
loop_
_entity_poly.entity_id
_entity_poly.type
_entity_poly.pdbx_seq_one_letter_code
_entity_poly.pdbx_strand_id
1 'polypeptide(L)'
;MESSSYLILVHDCKFKLLKIVTTSPMVLGCSTQKLVFLLRRLAVRSLRPPHCSFNVPSPALLLAILVLSPTVLPAKLGDLELAPTDQTVFGTVNTEESAFLAQLEVASAQRACHLLNSTLPNLVSFPGSPQFEADNEHWNVESEEVSTCSIEPETPEDVARIVRGGGHAYNVGFSSTCGVQISMVRFTSIQYDASSNTVTLGTGTNWDSVYAELEPLGFLGGGFNWKTNQVGLTIDTVVALEIVLPSGELAHVTNTKNADLFFALKGGLNGFGVVTSITYEAQPQTEVFAGEVVWDQNFSDLNKALETFDLTNTDPKAQVILSYYYLLGQRFAILTFCASIRIALHDVPILKYTVPVLEEMQAQVISVGDSLSAQINESTVFVAWSAQPFTNPFAHSRGGAYPHPPSRQVTPAMPFVAVQASAGSKVRPALLRAVKETCRKVQERAVQEGQSRWDDLLYPNYALADTPLELMYGKNVERLAEIAKKFDPKGVMRLTGGFKFQ
;
A
#
# COMPACT_ATOMS: atom_id res chain seq x y z
N MET A 1 43.04 13.46 -4.59
CA MET A 1 42.40 13.91 -5.84
C MET A 1 40.96 14.27 -5.51
N GLU A 2 40.48 15.42 -5.95
CA GLU A 2 39.10 15.85 -5.68
C GLU A 2 38.09 15.02 -6.46
N SER A 3 37.16 14.35 -5.78
CA SER A 3 36.01 13.70 -6.42
C SER A 3 34.90 14.73 -6.65
N SER A 4 34.68 15.12 -7.90
CA SER A 4 33.52 15.94 -8.29
C SER A 4 32.40 15.04 -8.81
N SER A 5 31.21 15.15 -8.22
CA SER A 5 30.00 14.48 -8.71
C SER A 5 29.17 15.44 -9.55
N TYR A 6 28.53 14.91 -10.61
CA TYR A 6 27.72 15.69 -11.54
C TYR A 6 26.30 15.15 -11.63
N LEU A 7 25.32 16.05 -11.61
CA LEU A 7 23.93 15.74 -11.95
C LEU A 7 23.69 16.07 -13.43
N ILE A 8 23.07 15.15 -14.16
CA ILE A 8 22.69 15.32 -15.56
C ILE A 8 21.17 15.49 -15.64
N LEU A 9 20.72 16.64 -16.16
CA LEU A 9 19.32 16.85 -16.52
C LEU A 9 19.15 16.78 -18.04
N VAL A 10 18.05 16.18 -18.48
CA VAL A 10 17.69 16.03 -19.90
C VAL A 10 16.38 16.76 -20.16
N HIS A 11 16.41 17.71 -21.09
CA HIS A 11 15.23 18.40 -21.62
C HIS A 11 15.46 18.61 -23.13
N ASP A 12 14.46 18.38 -23.97
CA ASP A 12 14.55 18.47 -25.45
C ASP A 12 15.81 17.85 -26.06
N CYS A 13 16.15 16.62 -25.64
CA CYS A 13 17.33 15.88 -26.09
C CYS A 13 18.68 16.62 -25.91
N LYS A 14 18.76 17.59 -24.99
CA LYS A 14 19.98 18.31 -24.62
C LYS A 14 20.36 18.03 -23.17
N PHE A 15 21.65 17.82 -22.95
CA PHE A 15 22.23 17.59 -21.63
C PHE A 15 22.71 18.89 -20.99
N LYS A 16 22.48 19.05 -19.68
CA LYS A 16 23.12 20.09 -18.86
C LYS A 16 23.70 19.45 -17.60
N LEU A 17 24.98 19.67 -17.34
CA LEU A 17 25.67 19.20 -16.12
C LEU A 17 25.66 20.28 -15.04
N LEU A 18 25.27 19.91 -13.81
CA LEU A 18 25.59 20.67 -12.60
C LEU A 18 26.69 19.95 -11.81
N LYS A 19 27.67 20.71 -11.30
CA LYS A 19 28.76 20.22 -10.43
C LYS A 19 28.36 20.39 -8.97
N ILE A 20 28.48 19.33 -8.17
CA ILE A 20 28.25 19.36 -6.72
C ILE A 20 29.59 19.11 -6.00
N VAL A 21 29.85 19.87 -4.93
CA VAL A 21 31.07 19.80 -4.11
C VAL A 21 30.67 19.67 -2.65
N THR A 22 31.22 18.68 -1.94
CA THR A 22 31.01 18.44 -0.50
C THR A 22 32.32 18.04 0.18
N THR A 23 32.47 18.33 1.47
CA THR A 23 33.77 18.26 2.19
C THR A 23 33.75 17.37 3.45
N SER A 24 34.45 16.23 3.34
CA SER A 24 35.05 15.38 4.40
C SER A 24 34.19 14.44 5.29
N PRO A 25 34.75 13.28 5.78
CA PRO A 25 33.95 12.08 6.11
C PRO A 25 34.32 11.25 7.40
N MET A 26 33.40 10.35 7.82
CA MET A 26 33.60 9.11 8.65
C MET A 26 32.24 8.34 8.73
N VAL A 27 32.03 7.09 9.17
CA VAL A 27 32.77 5.79 9.21
C VAL A 27 31.69 4.66 9.34
N LEU A 28 32.03 3.36 9.16
CA LEU A 28 31.06 2.27 8.89
C LEU A 28 30.72 1.30 10.04
N GLY A 29 29.48 0.79 10.03
CA GLY A 29 29.03 -0.43 10.72
C GLY A 29 27.71 -0.96 10.13
N CYS A 30 27.58 -2.29 9.96
CA CYS A 30 26.42 -3.08 9.48
C CYS A 30 25.68 -2.69 8.16
N SER A 31 25.87 -1.48 7.61
CA SER A 31 25.16 -0.97 6.43
C SER A 31 25.80 -1.34 5.09
N THR A 32 27.00 -1.93 5.08
CA THR A 32 27.83 -2.09 3.89
C THR A 32 27.25 -3.03 2.83
N GLN A 33 26.42 -4.01 3.22
CA GLN A 33 25.71 -4.86 2.27
C GLN A 33 24.62 -4.09 1.48
N LYS A 34 23.92 -3.15 2.13
CA LYS A 34 22.88 -2.32 1.47
C LYS A 34 23.48 -1.36 0.43
N LEU A 35 24.65 -0.77 0.71
CA LEU A 35 25.27 0.21 -0.18
C LEU A 35 25.82 -0.39 -1.49
N VAL A 36 26.41 -1.59 -1.44
CA VAL A 36 26.87 -2.32 -2.64
C VAL A 36 25.68 -2.73 -3.53
N PHE A 37 24.52 -3.02 -2.92
CA PHE A 37 23.32 -3.41 -3.64
C PHE A 37 22.64 -2.23 -4.37
N LEU A 38 22.61 -1.05 -3.75
CA LEU A 38 22.05 0.17 -4.35
C LEU A 38 22.80 0.56 -5.65
N LEU A 39 24.13 0.44 -5.64
CA LEU A 39 24.97 0.73 -6.81
C LEU A 39 24.79 -0.31 -7.94
N ARG A 40 24.51 -1.58 -7.61
CA ARG A 40 24.10 -2.58 -8.62
C ARG A 40 22.71 -2.29 -9.21
N ARG A 41 21.74 -1.86 -8.39
CA ARG A 41 20.37 -1.51 -8.87
C ARG A 41 20.39 -0.35 -9.87
N LEU A 42 21.25 0.66 -9.71
CA LEU A 42 21.36 1.81 -10.62
C LEU A 42 22.01 1.50 -11.98
N ALA A 43 22.99 0.58 -12.03
CA ALA A 43 23.74 0.28 -13.26
C ALA A 43 22.96 -0.57 -14.29
N VAL A 44 21.90 -1.27 -13.88
CA VAL A 44 21.23 -2.30 -14.71
C VAL A 44 19.92 -1.83 -15.35
N ARG A 45 19.32 -0.72 -14.88
CA ARG A 45 17.93 -0.33 -15.24
C ARG A 45 17.77 0.99 -16.00
N SER A 46 18.79 1.44 -16.73
CA SER A 46 18.76 2.71 -17.46
C SER A 46 18.94 2.56 -18.97
N LEU A 47 17.96 3.10 -19.73
CA LEU A 47 17.99 3.47 -21.16
C LEU A 47 17.94 2.39 -22.24
N ARG A 48 16.71 2.11 -22.73
CA ARG A 48 16.41 2.02 -24.18
C ARG A 48 15.02 2.61 -24.51
N PRO A 49 14.94 3.85 -25.02
CA PRO A 49 13.77 4.31 -25.79
C PRO A 49 13.80 3.69 -27.22
N PRO A 50 12.66 3.40 -27.88
CA PRO A 50 12.66 2.71 -29.18
C PRO A 50 13.25 3.48 -30.39
N HIS A 51 13.54 4.78 -30.27
CA HIS A 51 13.77 5.66 -31.43
C HIS A 51 15.02 6.56 -31.35
N CYS A 52 16.10 6.11 -30.70
CA CYS A 52 17.40 6.81 -30.73
C CYS A 52 18.55 5.85 -31.06
N SER A 53 19.15 6.02 -32.24
CA SER A 53 20.18 5.12 -32.79
C SER A 53 21.57 5.77 -32.77
N PHE A 54 22.34 5.62 -31.69
CA PHE A 54 23.75 6.06 -31.66
C PHE A 54 24.69 5.09 -30.93
N ASN A 55 25.89 4.93 -31.48
CA ASN A 55 26.96 4.05 -30.97
C ASN A 55 27.62 4.63 -29.71
N VAL A 56 27.87 3.78 -28.72
CA VAL A 56 28.72 4.08 -27.55
C VAL A 56 29.98 3.21 -27.60
N PRO A 57 31.20 3.77 -27.43
CA PRO A 57 32.42 3.00 -27.44
C PRO A 57 32.70 2.30 -26.09
N SER A 58 32.82 0.96 -26.14
CA SER A 58 33.52 0.02 -25.23
C SER A 58 33.36 0.13 -23.68
N PRO A 59 32.99 -0.96 -22.97
CA PRO A 59 32.58 -0.94 -21.56
C PRO A 59 33.74 -1.03 -20.54
N ALA A 60 34.87 -0.36 -20.77
CA ALA A 60 36.13 -0.61 -20.05
C ALA A 60 36.43 0.32 -18.84
N LEU A 61 35.49 1.17 -18.40
CA LEU A 61 35.77 2.23 -17.40
C LEU A 61 34.78 2.26 -16.22
N LEU A 62 34.57 1.12 -15.54
CA LEU A 62 33.75 1.08 -14.31
C LEU A 62 34.09 -0.09 -13.37
N LEU A 63 35.31 -0.12 -12.83
CA LEU A 63 35.68 -0.98 -11.69
C LEU A 63 36.86 -0.39 -10.88
N ALA A 64 36.97 -0.80 -9.60
CA ALA A 64 37.87 -0.29 -8.53
C ALA A 64 37.40 1.04 -7.87
N ILE A 65 37.53 1.30 -6.56
CA ILE A 65 38.37 0.74 -5.46
C ILE A 65 37.53 0.56 -4.15
N LEU A 66 37.98 -0.26 -3.18
CA LEU A 66 37.32 -0.59 -1.91
C LEU A 66 38.27 -0.53 -0.68
N VAL A 67 37.74 -0.12 0.50
CA VAL A 67 38.24 -0.31 1.90
C VAL A 67 39.44 0.52 2.44
N LEU A 68 39.27 1.20 3.60
CA LEU A 68 40.06 1.12 4.87
C LEU A 68 39.47 2.04 5.99
N SER A 69 39.94 1.92 7.25
CA SER A 69 39.16 2.22 8.51
C SER A 69 39.74 3.33 9.48
N PRO A 70 39.62 3.31 10.84
CA PRO A 70 38.76 4.22 11.66
C PRO A 70 39.44 5.03 12.83
N THR A 71 38.76 5.98 13.54
CA THR A 71 39.00 6.35 15.00
C THR A 71 38.11 7.48 15.64
N VAL A 72 37.18 7.11 16.56
CA VAL A 72 36.99 7.44 18.02
C VAL A 72 37.19 8.86 18.69
N LEU A 73 36.18 9.28 19.52
CA LEU A 73 36.10 10.26 20.69
C LEU A 73 36.15 11.82 20.46
N PRO A 74 35.71 12.70 21.41
CA PRO A 74 34.37 12.84 22.04
C PRO A 74 33.84 14.31 22.15
N ALA A 75 32.53 14.54 22.30
CA ALA A 75 31.99 15.84 22.73
C ALA A 75 30.72 15.75 23.59
N LYS A 76 30.70 16.57 24.65
CA LYS A 76 29.78 16.59 25.80
C LYS A 76 28.29 16.70 25.45
N LEU A 77 27.47 15.94 26.19
CA LEU A 77 26.08 16.31 26.48
C LEU A 77 26.04 17.67 27.19
N GLY A 78 25.11 18.53 26.79
CA GLY A 78 24.67 19.68 27.57
C GLY A 78 23.20 19.47 27.92
N ASP A 79 22.86 19.61 29.20
CA ASP A 79 21.54 19.28 29.71
C ASP A 79 20.47 20.24 29.18
N LEU A 80 19.32 19.68 28.76
CA LEU A 80 18.09 20.43 28.56
C LEU A 80 17.00 19.77 29.41
N GLU A 81 16.79 20.30 30.61
CA GLU A 81 15.63 19.95 31.43
C GLU A 81 14.34 20.45 30.76
N LEU A 82 13.37 19.56 30.57
CA LEU A 82 11.99 19.92 30.26
C LEU A 82 11.15 19.75 31.52
N ALA A 83 10.53 20.84 31.97
CA ALA A 83 9.64 20.85 33.13
C ALA A 83 8.30 20.11 32.85
N PRO A 84 7.65 19.52 33.86
CA PRO A 84 6.55 18.59 33.65
C PRO A 84 5.14 19.21 33.79
N THR A 85 4.29 18.96 32.78
CA THR A 85 2.81 18.95 32.81
C THR A 85 2.35 18.04 31.65
N ASP A 86 1.37 17.16 31.74
CA ASP A 86 0.41 16.83 32.80
C ASP A 86 0.09 15.32 32.72
N GLN A 87 -0.18 14.64 33.85
CA GLN A 87 -0.33 13.18 33.89
C GLN A 87 -1.78 12.73 33.64
N THR A 88 -2.06 12.24 32.43
CA THR A 88 -3.19 11.31 32.21
C THR A 88 -2.72 9.86 32.30
N VAL A 89 -3.49 9.05 33.03
CA VAL A 89 -3.09 7.70 33.46
C VAL A 89 -3.13 6.70 32.30
N PHE A 90 -1.99 6.46 31.67
CA PHE A 90 -1.72 5.20 30.98
C PHE A 90 -1.10 4.21 31.96
N GLY A 91 -1.72 3.04 32.10
CA GLY A 91 -1.18 1.98 32.95
C GLY A 91 0.22 1.56 32.48
N THR A 92 1.17 1.51 33.41
CA THR A 92 2.53 1.04 33.15
C THR A 92 2.51 -0.45 32.82
N VAL A 93 2.61 -0.80 31.53
CA VAL A 93 2.91 -2.16 31.10
C VAL A 93 4.33 -2.50 31.57
N ASN A 94 4.50 -3.56 32.35
CA ASN A 94 5.81 -3.99 32.83
C ASN A 94 6.70 -4.35 31.64
N THR A 95 7.88 -3.73 31.56
CA THR A 95 8.84 -3.92 30.46
C THR A 95 9.45 -5.33 30.43
N GLU A 96 9.53 -6.00 31.59
CA GLU A 96 9.96 -7.40 31.67
C GLU A 96 8.89 -8.36 31.13
N GLU A 97 7.61 -8.05 31.35
CA GLU A 97 6.46 -8.85 30.91
C GLU A 97 6.31 -8.78 29.38
N SER A 98 6.45 -7.58 28.79
CA SER A 98 6.45 -7.43 27.32
C SER A 98 7.67 -8.09 26.66
N ALA A 99 8.85 -8.05 27.30
CA ALA A 99 10.04 -8.75 26.81
C ALA A 99 9.89 -10.28 26.86
N PHE A 100 9.27 -10.82 27.93
CA PHE A 100 8.99 -12.24 28.06
C PHE A 100 7.97 -12.74 27.03
N LEU A 101 6.89 -11.98 26.80
CA LEU A 101 5.90 -12.29 25.76
C LEU A 101 6.54 -12.32 24.36
N ALA A 102 7.37 -11.33 24.02
CA ALA A 102 8.08 -11.29 22.74
C ALA A 102 9.03 -12.50 22.55
N GLN A 103 9.72 -12.95 23.61
CA GLN A 103 10.55 -14.17 23.55
C GLN A 103 9.71 -15.43 23.32
N LEU A 104 8.53 -15.53 23.93
CA LEU A 104 7.57 -16.61 23.72
C LEU A 104 7.04 -16.67 22.28
N GLU A 105 6.74 -15.50 21.69
CA GLU A 105 6.32 -15.39 20.30
C GLU A 105 7.42 -15.88 19.35
N VAL A 106 8.65 -15.37 19.46
CA VAL A 106 9.80 -15.81 18.66
C VAL A 106 10.03 -17.33 18.78
N ALA A 107 9.99 -17.88 20.00
CA ALA A 107 10.16 -19.31 20.22
C ALA A 107 9.01 -20.14 19.60
N SER A 108 7.79 -19.61 19.52
CA SER A 108 6.66 -20.27 18.88
C SER A 108 6.74 -20.24 17.35
N ALA A 109 7.15 -19.11 16.76
CA ALA A 109 7.40 -18.97 15.33
C ALA A 109 8.51 -19.93 14.87
N GLN A 110 9.61 -20.03 15.63
CA GLN A 110 10.70 -20.97 15.34
C GLN A 110 10.21 -22.44 15.36
N ARG A 111 9.39 -22.83 16.34
CA ARG A 111 8.79 -24.18 16.37
C ARG A 111 7.87 -24.43 15.18
N ALA A 112 7.06 -23.44 14.77
CA ALA A 112 6.22 -23.55 13.58
C ALA A 112 7.08 -23.71 12.31
N CYS A 113 8.11 -22.90 12.12
CA CYS A 113 9.04 -22.99 10.99
C CYS A 113 9.76 -24.35 10.93
N HIS A 114 10.21 -24.89 12.07
CA HIS A 114 10.81 -26.23 12.11
C HIS A 114 9.81 -27.34 11.79
N LEU A 115 8.56 -27.23 12.27
CA LEU A 115 7.50 -28.18 11.92
C LEU A 115 7.18 -28.14 10.42
N LEU A 116 6.99 -26.95 9.85
CA LEU A 116 6.77 -26.75 8.43
C LEU A 116 7.92 -27.27 7.58
N ASN A 117 9.16 -27.01 7.98
CA ASN A 117 10.33 -27.54 7.27
C ASN A 117 10.45 -29.07 7.37
N SER A 118 9.86 -29.70 8.40
CA SER A 118 9.81 -31.17 8.52
C SER A 118 8.70 -31.81 7.67
N THR A 119 7.61 -31.09 7.38
CA THR A 119 6.45 -31.60 6.64
C THR A 119 6.39 -31.16 5.17
N LEU A 120 6.96 -29.99 4.85
CA LEU A 120 7.00 -29.34 3.55
C LEU A 120 8.42 -28.75 3.25
N PRO A 121 9.51 -29.54 3.36
CA PRO A 121 10.90 -29.04 3.32
C PRO A 121 11.27 -28.23 2.07
N ASN A 122 10.64 -28.51 0.93
CA ASN A 122 10.96 -27.85 -0.34
C ASN A 122 10.22 -26.51 -0.54
N LEU A 123 9.29 -26.17 0.35
CA LEU A 123 8.47 -24.96 0.27
C LEU A 123 8.91 -23.89 1.27
N VAL A 124 9.67 -24.25 2.32
CA VAL A 124 10.09 -23.34 3.39
C VAL A 124 11.45 -22.71 3.08
N SER A 125 11.57 -21.40 3.30
CA SER A 125 12.82 -20.65 3.21
C SER A 125 13.14 -19.91 4.52
N PHE A 126 14.44 -19.75 4.79
CA PHE A 126 14.97 -19.16 6.03
C PHE A 126 15.89 -17.97 5.71
N PRO A 127 16.10 -17.03 6.68
CA PRO A 127 16.96 -15.86 6.52
C PRO A 127 18.31 -16.14 5.84
N GLY A 128 18.67 -15.32 4.85
CA GLY A 128 19.88 -15.48 4.05
C GLY A 128 19.75 -16.35 2.80
N SER A 129 18.58 -16.96 2.53
CA SER A 129 18.27 -17.54 1.21
C SER A 129 17.70 -16.46 0.27
N PRO A 130 18.02 -16.44 -1.04
CA PRO A 130 17.46 -15.46 -1.96
C PRO A 130 15.93 -15.50 -2.04
N GLN A 131 15.33 -16.68 -1.82
CA GLN A 131 13.89 -16.87 -1.81
C GLN A 131 13.25 -16.22 -0.58
N PHE A 132 13.85 -16.41 0.61
CA PHE A 132 13.37 -15.76 1.83
C PHE A 132 13.37 -14.23 1.70
N GLU A 133 14.45 -13.65 1.15
CA GLU A 133 14.51 -12.20 0.93
C GLU A 133 13.42 -11.73 -0.05
N ALA A 134 13.13 -12.50 -1.11
CA ALA A 134 12.06 -12.18 -2.06
C ALA A 134 10.65 -12.30 -1.44
N ASP A 135 10.40 -13.30 -0.59
CA ASP A 135 9.11 -13.50 0.09
C ASP A 135 8.81 -12.41 1.15
N ASN A 136 9.85 -11.72 1.63
CA ASN A 136 9.76 -10.64 2.61
C ASN A 136 9.84 -9.24 1.98
N GLU A 137 10.32 -9.08 0.74
CA GLU A 137 10.32 -7.77 0.03
C GLU A 137 8.88 -7.31 -0.21
N HIS A 138 8.52 -6.15 0.34
CA HIS A 138 7.22 -5.52 0.13
C HIS A 138 7.36 -4.27 -0.76
N TRP A 139 6.24 -3.81 -1.32
CA TRP A 139 6.24 -2.56 -2.09
C TRP A 139 6.59 -1.33 -1.22
N ASN A 140 6.17 -1.32 0.05
CA ASN A 140 6.50 -0.26 1.01
C ASN A 140 7.40 -0.82 2.12
N VAL A 141 8.62 -0.30 2.23
CA VAL A 141 9.57 -0.69 3.28
C VAL A 141 9.04 -0.40 4.69
N GLU A 142 8.20 0.64 4.86
CA GLU A 142 7.56 0.93 6.16
C GLU A 142 6.44 -0.07 6.53
N SER A 143 6.03 -0.97 5.61
CA SER A 143 5.12 -2.07 5.91
C SER A 143 5.81 -3.42 6.15
N GLU A 144 7.13 -3.51 6.00
CA GLU A 144 7.91 -4.75 6.16
C GLU A 144 8.09 -5.17 7.64
N GLU A 145 8.00 -6.48 7.88
CA GLU A 145 8.52 -7.15 9.06
C GLU A 145 9.33 -8.35 8.58
N VAL A 146 10.44 -8.66 9.26
CA VAL A 146 11.30 -9.80 8.91
C VAL A 146 10.75 -11.07 9.57
N SER A 147 10.24 -11.99 8.76
CA SER A 147 9.71 -13.26 9.25
C SER A 147 10.77 -14.21 9.82
N THR A 148 10.33 -15.16 10.63
CA THR A 148 11.19 -16.24 11.14
C THR A 148 11.50 -17.26 10.03
N CYS A 149 10.54 -17.47 9.13
CA CYS A 149 10.67 -18.20 7.87
C CYS A 149 9.55 -17.76 6.92
N SER A 150 9.78 -17.95 5.63
CA SER A 150 8.74 -17.87 4.60
C SER A 150 8.37 -19.26 4.10
N ILE A 151 7.17 -19.39 3.53
CA ILE A 151 6.75 -20.58 2.80
C ILE A 151 5.96 -20.19 1.54
N GLU A 152 6.32 -20.82 0.42
CA GLU A 152 5.61 -20.72 -0.85
C GLU A 152 4.74 -21.99 -1.06
N PRO A 153 3.48 -22.03 -0.59
CA PRO A 153 2.57 -23.12 -0.90
C PRO A 153 2.32 -23.23 -2.40
N GLU A 154 2.23 -24.46 -2.93
CA GLU A 154 1.89 -24.72 -4.34
C GLU A 154 0.40 -24.98 -4.52
N THR A 155 -0.24 -25.55 -3.50
CA THR A 155 -1.62 -26.04 -3.55
C THR A 155 -2.48 -25.46 -2.42
N PRO A 156 -3.81 -25.36 -2.60
CA PRO A 156 -4.73 -25.05 -1.52
C PRO A 156 -4.59 -26.01 -0.32
N GLU A 157 -4.18 -27.27 -0.55
CA GLU A 157 -3.90 -28.28 0.47
C GLU A 157 -2.61 -28.02 1.27
N ASP A 158 -1.63 -27.30 0.70
CA ASP A 158 -0.49 -26.78 1.45
C ASP A 158 -0.94 -25.62 2.34
N VAL A 159 -1.73 -24.69 1.81
CA VAL A 159 -2.33 -23.58 2.59
C VAL A 159 -3.23 -24.12 3.71
N ALA A 160 -3.94 -25.24 3.52
CA ALA A 160 -4.70 -25.92 4.58
C ALA A 160 -3.84 -26.34 5.80
N ARG A 161 -2.52 -26.42 5.64
CA ARG A 161 -1.55 -26.75 6.69
C ARG A 161 -0.88 -25.50 7.31
N ILE A 162 -1.14 -24.30 6.77
CA ILE A 162 -0.40 -23.07 7.07
C ILE A 162 -1.34 -21.84 7.00
N VAL A 163 -1.55 -21.11 8.09
CA VAL A 163 -2.46 -19.94 8.11
C VAL A 163 -1.69 -18.62 8.30
N ARG A 164 -1.59 -17.81 7.23
CA ARG A 164 -1.19 -16.36 7.15
C ARG A 164 -1.21 -15.88 5.68
N GLY A 165 -0.89 -14.61 5.39
CA GLY A 165 -1.09 -13.98 4.05
C GLY A 165 0.16 -13.36 3.43
N GLY A 166 0.01 -12.70 2.26
CA GLY A 166 1.16 -12.29 1.42
C GLY A 166 1.12 -10.89 0.75
N GLY A 167 2.10 -10.05 1.11
CA GLY A 167 2.77 -9.09 0.21
C GLY A 167 2.27 -7.62 0.07
N HIS A 168 0.97 -7.33 0.01
CA HIS A 168 0.50 -6.05 -0.58
C HIS A 168 -0.21 -5.03 0.33
N ALA A 169 -0.24 -5.20 1.65
CA ALA A 169 -0.92 -4.27 2.55
C ALA A 169 0.01 -3.17 3.10
N TYR A 170 -0.54 -1.96 3.30
CA TYR A 170 0.22 -0.81 3.82
C TYR A 170 0.36 -0.79 5.34
N ASN A 171 -0.57 -1.45 6.03
CA ASN A 171 -0.50 -1.64 7.48
C ASN A 171 0.49 -2.78 7.80
N VAL A 172 1.52 -2.48 8.59
CA VAL A 172 2.42 -3.51 9.17
C VAL A 172 1.62 -4.64 9.82
N GLY A 173 2.05 -5.89 9.59
CA GLY A 173 1.38 -7.08 10.08
C GLY A 173 0.26 -7.60 9.16
N PHE A 174 -0.35 -6.75 8.31
CA PHE A 174 -1.47 -7.18 7.45
C PHE A 174 -1.01 -8.12 6.33
N SER A 175 0.18 -7.87 5.77
CA SER A 175 0.78 -8.68 4.69
C SER A 175 2.21 -9.15 4.98
N SER A 176 2.82 -8.61 6.03
CA SER A 176 4.14 -8.93 6.58
C SER A 176 3.98 -9.55 7.97
N THR A 177 5.01 -10.24 8.48
CA THR A 177 5.00 -10.67 9.89
C THR A 177 6.38 -11.06 10.41
N CYS A 178 6.63 -10.87 11.71
CA CYS A 178 7.75 -11.52 12.43
C CYS A 178 7.64 -13.08 12.55
N GLY A 179 6.46 -13.67 12.30
CA GLY A 179 6.20 -15.11 12.42
C GLY A 179 6.51 -15.92 11.16
N VAL A 180 5.54 -16.71 10.67
CA VAL A 180 5.62 -17.39 9.36
C VAL A 180 4.97 -16.51 8.29
N GLN A 181 5.73 -16.18 7.23
CA GLN A 181 5.23 -15.47 6.05
C GLN A 181 4.68 -16.47 5.01
N ILE A 182 3.47 -16.27 4.49
CA ILE A 182 2.92 -17.11 3.41
C ILE A 182 2.96 -16.35 2.10
N SER A 183 3.88 -16.77 1.25
CA SER A 183 4.10 -16.19 -0.06
C SER A 183 3.18 -16.87 -1.07
N MET A 184 2.05 -16.22 -1.39
CA MET A 184 1.05 -16.76 -2.33
C MET A 184 1.52 -16.74 -3.80
N VAL A 185 2.77 -16.39 -4.09
CA VAL A 185 3.31 -16.09 -5.43
C VAL A 185 3.31 -17.26 -6.42
N ARG A 186 3.01 -18.49 -5.98
CA ARG A 186 2.79 -19.65 -6.86
C ARG A 186 1.33 -19.80 -7.32
N PHE A 187 0.37 -19.09 -6.70
CA PHE A 187 -1.04 -19.07 -7.08
C PHE A 187 -1.29 -18.06 -8.22
N THR A 188 -0.65 -18.28 -9.38
CA THR A 188 -0.68 -17.36 -10.53
C THR A 188 -1.62 -17.82 -11.65
N SER A 189 -2.59 -18.68 -11.36
CA SER A 189 -3.51 -19.20 -12.37
C SER A 189 -4.45 -18.10 -12.88
N ILE A 190 -4.63 -18.04 -14.19
CA ILE A 190 -5.64 -17.23 -14.88
C ILE A 190 -6.47 -18.21 -15.70
N GLN A 191 -7.80 -18.14 -15.58
CA GLN A 191 -8.72 -19.02 -16.30
C GLN A 191 -9.96 -18.23 -16.72
N TYR A 192 -10.08 -17.91 -18.00
CA TYR A 192 -11.26 -17.26 -18.56
C TYR A 192 -12.25 -18.31 -19.11
N ASP A 193 -13.50 -18.24 -18.66
CA ASP A 193 -14.62 -19.01 -19.18
C ASP A 193 -15.54 -18.10 -20.01
N ALA A 194 -15.50 -18.30 -21.33
CA ALA A 194 -16.33 -17.56 -22.29
C ALA A 194 -17.82 -17.90 -22.23
N SER A 195 -18.22 -19.02 -21.61
CA SER A 195 -19.63 -19.43 -21.50
C SER A 195 -20.36 -18.70 -20.38
N SER A 196 -19.66 -18.42 -19.28
CA SER A 196 -20.14 -17.61 -18.16
C SER A 196 -19.70 -16.14 -18.22
N ASN A 197 -18.76 -15.81 -19.12
CA ASN A 197 -18.05 -14.53 -19.17
C ASN A 197 -17.41 -14.17 -17.81
N THR A 198 -16.72 -15.14 -17.21
CA THR A 198 -16.02 -14.96 -15.94
C THR A 198 -14.54 -15.30 -16.06
N VAL A 199 -13.71 -14.67 -15.23
CA VAL A 199 -12.31 -15.03 -15.06
C VAL A 199 -12.05 -15.45 -13.62
N THR A 200 -11.43 -16.61 -13.44
CA THR A 200 -10.89 -17.06 -12.15
C THR A 200 -9.40 -16.73 -12.09
N LEU A 201 -9.01 -15.97 -11.06
CA LEU A 201 -7.65 -15.52 -10.81
C LEU A 201 -7.14 -16.11 -9.49
N GLY A 202 -5.97 -16.75 -9.51
CA GLY A 202 -5.22 -17.06 -8.31
C GLY A 202 -4.77 -15.79 -7.59
N THR A 203 -4.70 -15.82 -6.25
CA THR A 203 -4.39 -14.63 -5.45
C THR A 203 -2.91 -14.20 -5.46
N GLY A 204 -2.04 -15.00 -6.06
CA GLY A 204 -0.64 -14.65 -6.31
C GLY A 204 -0.39 -13.95 -7.65
N THR A 205 -1.41 -13.87 -8.52
CA THR A 205 -1.25 -13.31 -9.87
C THR A 205 -0.98 -11.81 -9.82
N ASN A 206 0.05 -11.35 -10.54
CA ASN A 206 0.31 -9.92 -10.73
C ASN A 206 -0.58 -9.34 -11.85
N TRP A 207 -0.97 -8.07 -11.74
CA TRP A 207 -1.87 -7.43 -12.71
C TRP A 207 -1.34 -7.39 -14.14
N ASP A 208 -0.02 -7.24 -14.32
CA ASP A 208 0.61 -7.15 -15.64
C ASP A 208 0.42 -8.47 -16.42
N SER A 209 0.52 -9.62 -15.73
CA SER A 209 0.17 -10.94 -16.27
C SER A 209 -1.33 -11.09 -16.55
N VAL A 210 -2.21 -10.60 -15.67
CA VAL A 210 -3.67 -10.62 -15.89
C VAL A 210 -4.04 -9.86 -17.17
N TYR A 211 -3.50 -8.66 -17.39
CA TYR A 211 -3.77 -7.90 -18.60
C TYR A 211 -3.23 -8.60 -19.85
N ALA A 212 -1.98 -9.08 -19.80
CA ALA A 212 -1.35 -9.74 -20.94
C ALA A 212 -2.06 -11.02 -21.40
N GLU A 213 -2.73 -11.74 -20.50
CA GLU A 213 -3.50 -12.95 -20.85
C GLU A 213 -4.96 -12.65 -21.23
N LEU A 214 -5.56 -11.62 -20.63
CA LEU A 214 -6.99 -11.33 -20.84
C LEU A 214 -7.32 -10.45 -22.04
N GLU A 215 -6.39 -9.68 -22.60
CA GLU A 215 -6.66 -8.81 -23.76
C GLU A 215 -7.44 -9.54 -24.88
N PRO A 216 -8.62 -9.04 -25.32
CA PRO A 216 -9.20 -7.69 -25.14
C PRO A 216 -10.24 -7.56 -24.00
N LEU A 217 -10.14 -8.37 -22.94
CA LEU A 217 -10.90 -8.23 -21.70
C LEU A 217 -10.07 -7.47 -20.67
N GLY A 218 -10.71 -6.64 -19.85
CA GLY A 218 -10.00 -5.75 -18.91
C GLY A 218 -10.59 -5.86 -17.52
N PHE A 219 -9.78 -6.34 -16.58
CA PHE A 219 -10.16 -6.56 -15.20
C PHE A 219 -9.23 -5.84 -14.22
N LEU A 220 -9.75 -4.89 -13.45
CA LEU A 220 -8.99 -4.09 -12.50
C LEU A 220 -9.34 -4.53 -11.07
N GLY A 221 -8.40 -5.21 -10.38
CA GLY A 221 -8.66 -5.75 -9.05
C GLY A 221 -8.63 -4.75 -7.89
N GLY A 222 -8.92 -5.26 -6.69
CA GLY A 222 -8.95 -4.49 -5.43
C GLY A 222 -10.32 -3.85 -5.18
N GLY A 223 -10.44 -2.56 -5.48
CA GLY A 223 -11.65 -1.74 -5.41
C GLY A 223 -11.31 -0.28 -5.68
N PHE A 224 -12.29 0.52 -6.11
CA PHE A 224 -12.12 1.82 -6.77
C PHE A 224 -11.08 1.78 -7.92
N ASN A 225 -11.58 1.60 -9.14
CA ASN A 225 -10.74 1.44 -10.33
C ASN A 225 -11.30 2.24 -11.53
N TRP A 226 -10.56 2.28 -12.64
CA TRP A 226 -10.92 3.07 -13.85
C TRP A 226 -12.25 2.66 -14.53
N LYS A 227 -12.88 1.55 -14.14
CA LYS A 227 -14.23 1.11 -14.57
C LYS A 227 -15.28 1.27 -13.47
N THR A 228 -14.98 1.82 -12.30
CA THR A 228 -15.93 1.82 -11.18
C THR A 228 -17.22 2.59 -11.44
N ASN A 229 -17.18 3.66 -12.26
CA ASN A 229 -18.38 4.35 -12.75
C ASN A 229 -19.25 3.53 -13.73
N GLN A 230 -18.75 2.41 -14.25
CA GLN A 230 -19.41 1.55 -15.25
C GLN A 230 -19.89 0.21 -14.67
N VAL A 231 -19.19 -0.33 -13.66
CA VAL A 231 -19.44 -1.68 -13.13
C VAL A 231 -19.40 -1.78 -11.59
N GLY A 232 -19.16 -0.69 -10.88
CA GLY A 232 -19.05 -0.67 -9.41
C GLY A 232 -17.64 -0.98 -8.89
N LEU A 233 -17.54 -1.33 -7.61
CA LEU A 233 -16.25 -1.73 -7.02
C LEU A 233 -15.89 -3.14 -7.54
N THR A 234 -14.60 -3.48 -7.56
CA THR A 234 -14.17 -4.85 -7.93
C THR A 234 -14.90 -5.93 -7.10
N ILE A 235 -15.19 -5.65 -5.83
CA ILE A 235 -15.99 -6.55 -4.98
C ILE A 235 -17.40 -6.82 -5.54
N ASP A 236 -18.03 -5.90 -6.27
CA ASP A 236 -19.36 -6.10 -6.88
C ASP A 236 -19.33 -7.08 -8.05
N THR A 237 -18.18 -7.19 -8.73
CA THR A 237 -17.97 -8.12 -9.84
C THR A 237 -17.56 -9.54 -9.39
N VAL A 238 -17.37 -9.79 -8.09
CA VAL A 238 -17.04 -11.11 -7.56
C VAL A 238 -18.25 -12.06 -7.68
N VAL A 239 -18.01 -13.24 -8.25
CA VAL A 239 -19.00 -14.31 -8.45
C VAL A 239 -18.76 -15.47 -7.45
N ALA A 240 -17.50 -15.85 -7.26
CA ALA A 240 -17.10 -16.93 -6.35
C ALA A 240 -15.71 -16.68 -5.77
N LEU A 241 -15.40 -17.35 -4.65
CA LEU A 241 -14.04 -17.42 -4.08
C LEU A 241 -13.75 -18.85 -3.64
N GLU A 242 -12.50 -19.29 -3.80
CA GLU A 242 -11.94 -20.43 -3.08
C GLU A 242 -11.17 -19.92 -1.87
N ILE A 243 -11.45 -20.48 -0.70
CA ILE A 243 -10.82 -20.08 0.56
C ILE A 243 -10.44 -21.29 1.41
N VAL A 244 -9.24 -21.22 1.99
CA VAL A 244 -8.85 -22.07 3.12
C VAL A 244 -9.30 -21.40 4.41
N LEU A 245 -10.20 -22.08 5.11
CA LEU A 245 -10.72 -21.65 6.40
C LEU A 245 -9.69 -21.88 7.52
N PRO A 246 -9.84 -21.18 8.66
CA PRO A 246 -9.06 -21.40 9.89
C PRO A 246 -9.06 -22.82 10.47
N SER A 247 -10.02 -23.65 10.05
CA SER A 247 -10.08 -25.09 10.34
C SER A 247 -9.12 -25.94 9.49
N GLY A 248 -8.53 -25.38 8.43
CA GLY A 248 -7.89 -26.09 7.33
C GLY A 248 -8.86 -26.60 6.26
N GLU A 249 -10.16 -26.30 6.37
CA GLU A 249 -11.16 -26.71 5.39
C GLU A 249 -11.12 -25.85 4.12
N LEU A 250 -11.20 -26.51 2.96
CA LEU A 250 -11.32 -25.87 1.66
C LEU A 250 -12.79 -25.58 1.35
N ALA A 251 -13.14 -24.31 1.17
CA ALA A 251 -14.51 -23.88 0.91
C ALA A 251 -14.63 -23.09 -0.40
N HIS A 252 -15.46 -23.61 -1.31
CA HIS A 252 -16.02 -22.83 -2.42
C HIS A 252 -17.16 -21.96 -1.89
N VAL A 253 -17.09 -20.65 -2.13
CA VAL A 253 -17.96 -19.62 -1.54
C VAL A 253 -18.61 -18.78 -2.64
N THR A 254 -19.94 -18.70 -2.63
CA THR A 254 -20.76 -17.96 -3.61
C THR A 254 -21.93 -17.25 -2.90
N ASN A 255 -22.71 -16.47 -3.66
CA ASN A 255 -23.95 -15.87 -3.18
C ASN A 255 -25.02 -16.87 -2.68
N THR A 256 -24.85 -18.17 -2.95
CA THR A 256 -25.80 -19.25 -2.61
C THR A 256 -25.18 -20.36 -1.75
N LYS A 257 -23.86 -20.56 -1.79
CA LYS A 257 -23.11 -21.51 -0.97
C LYS A 257 -22.18 -20.74 -0.03
N ASN A 258 -22.38 -20.88 1.29
CA ASN A 258 -21.69 -20.06 2.30
C ASN A 258 -21.93 -18.55 2.08
N ALA A 259 -23.17 -18.16 1.77
CA ALA A 259 -23.55 -16.79 1.39
C ALA A 259 -23.24 -15.71 2.46
N ASP A 260 -23.14 -16.11 3.71
CA ASP A 260 -22.69 -15.25 4.81
C ASP A 260 -21.18 -14.99 4.77
N LEU A 261 -20.37 -16.03 4.52
CA LEU A 261 -18.94 -15.86 4.25
C LEU A 261 -18.69 -15.10 2.93
N PHE A 262 -19.49 -15.32 1.90
CA PHE A 262 -19.43 -14.54 0.65
C PHE A 262 -19.65 -13.05 0.90
N PHE A 263 -20.67 -12.71 1.70
CA PHE A 263 -20.90 -11.34 2.14
C PHE A 263 -19.69 -10.77 2.90
N ALA A 264 -19.10 -11.54 3.82
CA ALA A 264 -17.94 -11.09 4.61
C ALA A 264 -16.69 -10.86 3.75
N LEU A 265 -16.40 -11.73 2.77
CA LEU A 265 -15.22 -11.60 1.91
C LEU A 265 -15.30 -10.42 0.93
N LYS A 266 -16.51 -9.92 0.64
CA LYS A 266 -16.74 -8.68 -0.14
C LYS A 266 -16.44 -7.42 0.70
N GLY A 267 -15.17 -7.20 1.04
CA GLY A 267 -14.66 -6.02 1.74
C GLY A 267 -14.14 -6.26 3.17
N GLY A 268 -14.29 -7.47 3.73
CA GLY A 268 -13.75 -7.86 5.04
C GLY A 268 -12.27 -8.26 5.02
N LEU A 269 -11.58 -8.06 3.90
CA LEU A 269 -10.15 -8.34 3.69
C LEU A 269 -9.77 -9.77 4.13
N ASN A 270 -8.61 -9.93 4.76
CA ASN A 270 -8.04 -11.19 5.22
C ASN A 270 -8.58 -11.68 6.59
N GLY A 271 -9.76 -11.21 7.03
CA GLY A 271 -10.30 -11.50 8.36
C GLY A 271 -10.87 -12.91 8.57
N PHE A 272 -11.07 -13.70 7.50
CA PHE A 272 -11.91 -14.91 7.52
C PHE A 272 -11.23 -16.20 7.02
N GLY A 273 -9.98 -16.12 6.55
CA GLY A 273 -9.20 -17.23 6.03
C GLY A 273 -8.20 -16.77 4.97
N VAL A 274 -7.59 -17.72 4.25
CA VAL A 274 -6.67 -17.45 3.14
C VAL A 274 -7.40 -17.75 1.83
N VAL A 275 -7.79 -16.71 1.10
CA VAL A 275 -8.37 -16.84 -0.24
C VAL A 275 -7.27 -17.29 -1.19
N THR A 276 -7.53 -18.33 -1.99
CA THR A 276 -6.56 -18.92 -2.94
C THR A 276 -6.87 -18.55 -4.39
N SER A 277 -8.15 -18.36 -4.72
CA SER A 277 -8.60 -17.82 -6.00
C SER A 277 -9.91 -17.04 -5.88
N ILE A 278 -10.15 -16.15 -6.84
CA ILE A 278 -11.37 -15.34 -6.93
C ILE A 278 -11.88 -15.38 -8.37
N THR A 279 -13.15 -15.71 -8.54
CA THR A 279 -13.86 -15.64 -9.82
C THR A 279 -14.61 -14.32 -9.92
N TYR A 280 -14.37 -13.59 -11.01
CA TYR A 280 -14.95 -12.29 -11.30
C TYR A 280 -15.69 -12.28 -12.65
N GLU A 281 -16.66 -11.39 -12.80
CA GLU A 281 -17.25 -11.06 -14.11
C GLU A 281 -16.24 -10.34 -14.99
N ALA A 282 -15.94 -10.91 -16.16
CA ALA A 282 -15.04 -10.29 -17.13
C ALA A 282 -15.73 -9.11 -17.83
N GLN A 283 -15.01 -8.00 -18.02
CA GLN A 283 -15.54 -6.78 -18.61
C GLN A 283 -14.81 -6.47 -19.92
N PRO A 284 -15.51 -6.17 -21.03
CA PRO A 284 -14.87 -5.78 -22.29
C PRO A 284 -13.88 -4.62 -22.10
N GLN A 285 -12.74 -4.69 -22.79
CA GLN A 285 -11.76 -3.61 -22.86
C GLN A 285 -11.67 -3.08 -24.28
N THR A 286 -11.76 -1.76 -24.43
CA THR A 286 -11.43 -1.07 -25.67
C THR A 286 -10.11 -0.33 -25.49
N GLU A 287 -9.62 0.28 -26.58
CA GLU A 287 -8.63 1.35 -26.48
C GLU A 287 -9.12 2.43 -25.49
N VAL A 288 -8.18 3.01 -24.75
CA VAL A 288 -8.43 4.05 -23.74
C VAL A 288 -7.49 5.22 -24.00
N PHE A 289 -8.02 6.44 -23.89
CA PHE A 289 -7.17 7.62 -23.84
C PHE A 289 -6.50 7.69 -22.46
N ALA A 290 -5.19 7.53 -22.43
CA ALA A 290 -4.39 7.40 -21.22
C ALA A 290 -3.22 8.39 -21.21
N GLY A 291 -2.84 8.88 -20.03
CA GLY A 291 -1.70 9.76 -19.85
C GLY A 291 -1.67 10.51 -18.53
N GLU A 292 -0.62 11.31 -18.38
CA GLU A 292 -0.42 12.21 -17.24
C GLU A 292 -0.01 13.58 -17.76
N VAL A 293 -0.47 14.63 -17.09
CA VAL A 293 -0.02 16.00 -17.34
C VAL A 293 0.42 16.60 -16.01
N VAL A 294 1.54 17.32 -16.03
CA VAL A 294 2.18 17.87 -14.82
C VAL A 294 2.09 19.40 -14.84
N TRP A 295 1.70 19.98 -13.72
CA TRP A 295 1.70 21.43 -13.47
C TRP A 295 2.60 21.76 -12.30
N ASP A 296 3.47 22.76 -12.46
CA ASP A 296 4.23 23.40 -11.38
C ASP A 296 3.57 24.71 -10.89
N GLN A 297 2.59 25.22 -11.65
CA GLN A 297 1.96 26.53 -11.50
C GLN A 297 0.45 26.49 -11.80
N ASN A 298 -0.25 27.60 -11.55
CA ASN A 298 -1.66 27.82 -11.88
C ASN A 298 -2.69 26.84 -11.26
N PHE A 299 -2.40 26.33 -10.06
CA PHE A 299 -3.29 25.37 -9.37
C PHE A 299 -4.73 25.87 -9.17
N SER A 300 -4.98 27.17 -9.02
CA SER A 300 -6.36 27.70 -8.90
C SER A 300 -7.23 27.37 -10.12
N ASP A 301 -6.67 27.43 -11.34
CA ASP A 301 -7.43 27.12 -12.55
C ASP A 301 -7.57 25.60 -12.77
N LEU A 302 -6.55 24.82 -12.35
CA LEU A 302 -6.62 23.36 -12.30
C LEU A 302 -7.71 22.87 -11.32
N ASN A 303 -7.82 23.51 -10.14
CA ASN A 303 -8.85 23.20 -9.14
C ASN A 303 -10.25 23.51 -9.67
N LYS A 304 -10.46 24.67 -10.32
CA LYS A 304 -11.74 25.02 -10.98
C LYS A 304 -12.09 24.03 -12.10
N ALA A 305 -11.10 23.60 -12.88
CA ALA A 305 -11.30 22.62 -13.94
C ALA A 305 -11.73 21.25 -13.37
N LEU A 306 -11.12 20.81 -12.27
CA LEU A 306 -11.50 19.57 -11.59
C LEU A 306 -12.90 19.66 -10.95
N GLU A 307 -13.21 20.75 -10.23
CA GLU A 307 -14.54 20.98 -9.67
C GLU A 307 -15.60 20.98 -10.79
N THR A 308 -15.33 21.69 -11.89
CA THR A 308 -16.22 21.70 -13.06
C THR A 308 -16.40 20.29 -13.62
N PHE A 309 -15.33 19.51 -13.76
CA PHE A 309 -15.39 18.12 -14.22
C PHE A 309 -16.25 17.27 -13.28
N ASP A 310 -16.01 17.29 -11.98
CA ASP A 310 -16.70 16.44 -11.01
C ASP A 310 -18.19 16.81 -10.84
N LEU A 311 -18.53 18.10 -10.95
CA LEU A 311 -19.92 18.58 -10.88
C LEU A 311 -20.71 18.40 -12.18
N THR A 312 -20.04 18.35 -13.35
CA THR A 312 -20.73 18.37 -14.66
C THR A 312 -20.51 17.14 -15.53
N ASN A 313 -19.50 16.30 -15.26
CA ASN A 313 -19.26 15.08 -16.02
C ASN A 313 -20.40 14.07 -15.82
N THR A 314 -21.00 13.64 -16.93
CA THR A 314 -22.00 12.57 -16.98
C THR A 314 -21.53 11.34 -17.74
N ASP A 315 -20.32 11.36 -18.31
CA ASP A 315 -19.75 10.19 -18.99
C ASP A 315 -19.12 9.22 -17.98
N PRO A 316 -19.67 8.00 -17.79
CA PRO A 316 -19.11 7.00 -16.88
C PRO A 316 -17.75 6.43 -17.35
N LYS A 317 -17.32 6.71 -18.59
CA LYS A 317 -16.00 6.32 -19.12
C LYS A 317 -14.92 7.37 -18.84
N ALA A 318 -15.31 8.61 -18.54
CA ALA A 318 -14.38 9.65 -18.18
C ALA A 318 -14.04 9.55 -16.68
N GLN A 319 -12.74 9.48 -16.37
CA GLN A 319 -12.23 9.55 -15.00
C GLN A 319 -10.86 10.21 -14.99
N VAL A 320 -10.64 11.02 -13.97
CA VAL A 320 -9.36 11.69 -13.71
C VAL A 320 -8.98 11.49 -12.25
N ILE A 321 -7.68 11.57 -11.94
CA ILE A 321 -7.17 11.67 -10.58
C ILE A 321 -6.25 12.89 -10.55
N LEU A 322 -6.55 13.86 -9.69
CA LEU A 322 -5.66 15.01 -9.47
C LEU A 322 -4.88 14.79 -8.18
N SER A 323 -3.55 14.76 -8.29
CA SER A 323 -2.66 14.57 -7.15
C SER A 323 -1.75 15.77 -6.96
N TYR A 324 -1.79 16.39 -5.78
CA TYR A 324 -0.84 17.43 -5.36
C TYR A 324 0.36 16.79 -4.68
N TYR A 325 1.56 17.31 -4.89
CA TYR A 325 2.81 16.78 -4.38
C TYR A 325 3.69 17.85 -3.75
N TYR A 326 4.43 17.44 -2.71
CA TYR A 326 5.57 18.13 -2.14
C TYR A 326 6.78 17.20 -2.17
N LEU A 327 7.89 17.66 -2.73
CA LEU A 327 9.17 16.95 -2.75
C LEU A 327 10.33 17.94 -2.80
N LEU A 328 11.30 17.82 -1.87
CA LEU A 328 12.50 18.67 -1.82
C LEU A 328 12.18 20.19 -1.81
N GLY A 329 11.11 20.59 -1.11
CA GLY A 329 10.64 21.98 -1.08
C GLY A 329 9.98 22.48 -2.37
N GLN A 330 9.90 21.65 -3.40
CA GLN A 330 9.13 21.92 -4.62
C GLN A 330 7.70 21.40 -4.47
N ARG A 331 6.76 22.10 -5.12
CA ARG A 331 5.35 21.71 -5.21
C ARG A 331 4.94 21.56 -6.66
N PHE A 332 4.16 20.55 -6.96
CA PHE A 332 3.60 20.31 -8.29
C PHE A 332 2.29 19.52 -8.16
N ALA A 333 1.51 19.47 -9.24
CA ALA A 333 0.32 18.65 -9.35
C ALA A 333 0.41 17.77 -10.60
N ILE A 334 -0.12 16.56 -10.53
CA ILE A 334 -0.27 15.66 -11.68
C ILE A 334 -1.76 15.37 -11.85
N LEU A 335 -2.29 15.62 -13.05
CA LEU A 335 -3.60 15.12 -13.46
C LEU A 335 -3.38 13.85 -14.29
N THR A 336 -3.86 12.73 -13.76
CA THR A 336 -3.73 11.39 -14.35
C THR A 336 -5.06 10.98 -14.96
N PHE A 337 -5.02 10.53 -16.21
CA PHE A 337 -6.14 9.97 -16.96
C PHE A 337 -5.74 8.53 -17.29
N CYS A 338 -6.29 7.51 -16.61
CA CYS A 338 -5.92 6.11 -16.81
C CYS A 338 -4.40 5.82 -16.75
N ALA A 339 -3.84 5.67 -15.55
CA ALA A 339 -2.49 5.13 -15.36
C ALA A 339 -2.42 4.10 -14.22
N SER A 340 -1.38 3.27 -14.24
CA SER A 340 -1.09 2.29 -13.18
C SER A 340 -0.17 2.90 -12.11
N ILE A 341 -0.73 3.71 -11.21
CA ILE A 341 -0.02 4.24 -10.04
C ILE A 341 -0.19 3.27 -8.86
N ARG A 342 0.91 2.96 -8.16
CA ARG A 342 0.94 2.11 -6.95
C ARG A 342 1.49 2.95 -5.79
N ILE A 343 0.72 3.13 -4.70
CA ILE A 343 0.98 4.08 -3.58
C ILE A 343 0.25 3.67 -2.28
N ALA A 344 0.79 4.04 -1.10
CA ALA A 344 0.37 3.66 0.27
C ALA A 344 -0.36 4.76 1.07
N LEU A 345 -1.51 4.45 1.68
CA LEU A 345 -2.62 5.41 1.70
C LEU A 345 -3.35 5.51 3.06
N HIS A 346 -3.98 6.66 3.33
CA HIS A 346 -5.17 6.79 4.18
C HIS A 346 -6.29 7.53 3.40
N ASP A 347 -7.45 7.77 3.99
CA ASP A 347 -8.60 8.32 3.26
C ASP A 347 -9.51 9.27 4.06
N VAL A 348 -10.25 10.09 3.30
CA VAL A 348 -11.37 10.94 3.71
C VAL A 348 -12.51 10.73 2.70
N PRO A 349 -13.75 10.46 3.13
CA PRO A 349 -14.87 10.22 2.24
C PRO A 349 -15.47 11.54 1.74
N ILE A 350 -15.44 11.78 0.43
CA ILE A 350 -15.88 13.03 -0.21
C ILE A 350 -16.90 12.75 -1.32
N LEU A 351 -18.05 13.43 -1.29
CA LEU A 351 -19.07 13.40 -2.35
C LEU A 351 -18.58 14.04 -3.65
N LYS A 352 -18.17 15.31 -3.56
CA LYS A 352 -17.71 16.15 -4.66
C LYS A 352 -16.55 17.05 -4.21
N TYR A 353 -15.59 17.23 -5.10
CA TYR A 353 -14.37 18.00 -4.86
C TYR A 353 -14.59 19.46 -5.25
N THR A 354 -15.10 20.26 -4.31
CA THR A 354 -15.22 21.70 -4.49
C THR A 354 -13.84 22.38 -4.40
N VAL A 355 -13.69 23.56 -5.03
CA VAL A 355 -12.43 24.33 -4.99
C VAL A 355 -11.91 24.53 -3.57
N PRO A 356 -12.72 24.88 -2.54
CA PRO A 356 -12.21 25.05 -1.18
C PRO A 356 -11.72 23.75 -0.52
N VAL A 357 -12.28 22.59 -0.88
CA VAL A 357 -11.78 21.27 -0.42
C VAL A 357 -10.43 20.97 -1.07
N LEU A 358 -10.30 21.25 -2.37
CA LEU A 358 -9.06 21.07 -3.13
C LEU A 358 -7.93 22.01 -2.65
N GLU A 359 -8.27 23.26 -2.33
CA GLU A 359 -7.34 24.22 -1.73
C GLU A 359 -6.87 23.77 -0.33
N GLU A 360 -7.76 23.19 0.49
CA GLU A 360 -7.38 22.62 1.79
C GLU A 360 -6.45 21.40 1.62
N MET A 361 -6.75 20.47 0.70
CA MET A 361 -5.88 19.34 0.37
C MET A 361 -4.48 19.83 -0.06
N GLN A 362 -4.41 20.82 -0.93
CA GLN A 362 -3.17 21.44 -1.39
C GLN A 362 -2.41 22.14 -0.24
N ALA A 363 -3.13 22.84 0.66
CA ALA A 363 -2.53 23.50 1.81
C ALA A 363 -1.92 22.50 2.80
N GLN A 364 -2.58 21.35 3.03
CA GLN A 364 -2.04 20.31 3.90
C GLN A 364 -0.81 19.63 3.31
N VAL A 365 -0.72 19.41 1.99
CA VAL A 365 0.51 18.89 1.34
C VAL A 365 1.73 19.75 1.68
N ILE A 366 1.58 21.07 1.61
CA ILE A 366 2.65 22.04 1.93
C ILE A 366 2.94 22.02 3.43
N SER A 367 1.90 22.18 4.27
CA SER A 367 2.04 22.28 5.73
C SER A 367 2.66 21.04 6.37
N VAL A 368 2.27 19.85 5.90
CA VAL A 368 2.86 18.58 6.35
C VAL A 368 4.28 18.41 5.80
N GLY A 369 4.53 18.76 4.53
CA GLY A 369 5.84 18.70 3.91
C GLY A 369 6.90 19.54 4.65
N ASP A 370 6.59 20.81 4.91
CA ASP A 370 7.47 21.73 5.63
C ASP A 370 7.66 21.29 7.10
N SER A 371 6.57 20.90 7.78
CA SER A 371 6.59 20.48 9.19
C SER A 371 7.42 19.20 9.41
N LEU A 372 7.30 18.21 8.53
CA LEU A 372 8.12 16.99 8.60
C LEU A 372 9.57 17.25 8.19
N SER A 373 9.81 18.11 7.19
CA SER A 373 11.17 18.47 6.76
C SER A 373 11.95 19.22 7.86
N ALA A 374 11.25 20.00 8.69
CA ALA A 374 11.84 20.65 9.86
C ALA A 374 12.07 19.71 11.07
N GLN A 375 11.34 18.60 11.15
CA GLN A 375 11.44 17.63 12.25
C GLN A 375 12.41 16.48 11.97
N ILE A 376 12.65 16.14 10.70
CA ILE A 376 13.35 14.93 10.28
C ILE A 376 14.59 15.31 9.47
N ASN A 377 15.71 15.53 10.18
CA ASN A 377 16.99 15.87 9.57
C ASN A 377 17.46 14.81 8.55
N GLU A 378 18.14 15.28 7.50
CA GLU A 378 18.80 14.48 6.45
C GLU A 378 17.90 13.50 5.65
N SER A 379 16.57 13.63 5.76
CA SER A 379 15.61 12.73 5.11
C SER A 379 14.83 13.41 4.00
N THR A 380 14.73 12.78 2.83
CA THR A 380 13.85 13.25 1.75
C THR A 380 12.39 13.07 2.18
N VAL A 381 11.65 14.17 2.36
CA VAL A 381 10.20 14.14 2.63
C VAL A 381 9.43 14.20 1.31
N PHE A 382 8.45 13.29 1.18
CA PHE A 382 7.49 13.28 0.09
C PHE A 382 6.07 13.25 0.68
N VAL A 383 5.24 14.21 0.29
CA VAL A 383 3.83 14.28 0.68
C VAL A 383 2.99 14.39 -0.57
N ALA A 384 1.87 13.68 -0.63
CA ALA A 384 0.88 13.88 -1.67
C ALA A 384 -0.55 13.81 -1.13
N TRP A 385 -1.48 14.38 -1.89
CA TRP A 385 -2.92 14.23 -1.69
C TRP A 385 -3.59 14.03 -3.05
N SER A 386 -4.38 12.97 -3.19
CA SER A 386 -5.11 12.67 -4.42
C SER A 386 -6.62 12.88 -4.27
N ALA A 387 -7.22 13.60 -5.22
CA ALA A 387 -8.65 13.70 -5.43
C ALA A 387 -9.06 12.69 -6.52
N GLN A 388 -10.03 11.83 -6.21
CA GLN A 388 -10.54 10.81 -7.14
C GLN A 388 -12.04 11.04 -7.41
N PRO A 389 -12.42 11.98 -8.29
CA PRO A 389 -13.81 12.18 -8.66
C PRO A 389 -14.38 10.97 -9.41
N PHE A 390 -15.44 10.40 -8.86
CA PHE A 390 -16.26 9.38 -9.51
C PHE A 390 -17.66 9.95 -9.77
N THR A 391 -18.20 9.66 -10.95
CA THR A 391 -19.54 10.13 -11.34
C THR A 391 -20.63 9.38 -10.61
N ASN A 392 -20.49 8.05 -10.46
CA ASN A 392 -21.49 7.21 -9.80
C ASN A 392 -20.86 5.89 -9.29
N PRO A 393 -19.96 5.92 -8.30
CA PRO A 393 -19.11 4.77 -7.95
C PRO A 393 -19.90 3.58 -7.37
N PHE A 394 -21.04 3.85 -6.76
CA PHE A 394 -21.83 2.84 -6.03
C PHE A 394 -23.14 2.45 -6.74
N ALA A 395 -23.39 2.93 -7.97
CA ALA A 395 -24.60 2.61 -8.75
C ALA A 395 -24.85 1.09 -8.86
N HIS A 396 -23.77 0.33 -8.97
CA HIS A 396 -23.77 -1.11 -9.23
C HIS A 396 -23.58 -1.95 -7.96
N SER A 397 -23.67 -1.36 -6.77
CA SER A 397 -23.45 -2.06 -5.51
C SER A 397 -24.34 -3.30 -5.39
N ARG A 398 -23.71 -4.44 -5.13
CA ARG A 398 -24.37 -5.72 -4.84
C ARG A 398 -24.28 -6.10 -3.36
N GLY A 399 -23.93 -5.13 -2.51
CA GLY A 399 -23.71 -5.31 -1.08
C GLY A 399 -22.50 -6.18 -0.72
N GLY A 400 -22.12 -6.14 0.55
CA GLY A 400 -20.96 -6.84 1.09
C GLY A 400 -20.62 -6.33 2.49
N ALA A 401 -19.52 -6.82 3.06
CA ALA A 401 -18.98 -6.35 4.32
C ALA A 401 -18.81 -4.84 4.35
N TYR A 402 -18.16 -4.27 3.32
CA TYR A 402 -18.04 -2.81 3.15
C TYR A 402 -19.39 -2.22 2.67
N PRO A 403 -20.08 -1.37 3.45
CA PRO A 403 -21.35 -0.78 3.05
C PRO A 403 -21.11 0.41 2.11
N HIS A 404 -21.59 0.30 0.87
CA HIS A 404 -21.43 1.34 -0.15
C HIS A 404 -22.75 1.51 -0.93
N PRO A 405 -23.82 2.01 -0.30
CA PRO A 405 -25.14 2.06 -0.92
C PRO A 405 -25.22 3.13 -2.02
N PRO A 406 -26.01 2.92 -3.10
CA PRO A 406 -26.22 3.90 -4.16
C PRO A 406 -26.75 5.27 -3.67
N SER A 407 -27.32 5.34 -2.47
CA SER A 407 -27.84 6.56 -1.84
C SER A 407 -26.78 7.45 -1.16
N ARG A 408 -25.55 6.97 -0.97
CA ARG A 408 -24.44 7.74 -0.35
C ARG A 408 -23.12 7.46 -1.05
N GLN A 409 -22.87 8.20 -2.13
CA GLN A 409 -21.78 7.93 -3.07
C GLN A 409 -20.52 8.72 -2.72
N VAL A 410 -19.89 8.36 -1.62
CA VAL A 410 -18.60 8.96 -1.22
C VAL A 410 -17.45 8.33 -2.01
N THR A 411 -16.44 9.14 -2.31
CA THR A 411 -15.19 8.77 -2.97
C THR A 411 -14.02 8.93 -2.01
N PRO A 412 -12.93 8.14 -2.14
CA PRO A 412 -11.77 8.29 -1.28
C PRO A 412 -10.89 9.46 -1.74
N ALA A 413 -10.79 10.50 -0.91
CA ALA A 413 -9.77 11.54 -1.00
C ALA A 413 -8.59 11.15 -0.09
N MET A 414 -7.36 11.24 -0.59
CA MET A 414 -6.35 10.28 -0.16
C MET A 414 -4.96 10.91 0.11
N PRO A 415 -4.53 11.06 1.38
CA PRO A 415 -3.15 11.42 1.69
C PRO A 415 -2.17 10.27 1.48
N PHE A 416 -0.96 10.65 1.05
CA PHE A 416 0.25 9.85 1.06
C PHE A 416 1.34 10.64 1.79
N VAL A 417 2.00 10.04 2.77
CA VAL A 417 3.12 10.68 3.50
C VAL A 417 4.24 9.66 3.64
N ALA A 418 5.38 9.93 3.02
CA ALA A 418 6.56 9.08 3.11
C ALA A 418 7.83 9.92 3.37
N VAL A 419 8.80 9.31 4.04
CA VAL A 419 10.11 9.92 4.28
C VAL A 419 11.20 8.91 4.04
N GLN A 420 12.29 9.33 3.41
CA GLN A 420 13.49 8.52 3.24
C GLN A 420 14.33 8.57 4.52
N ALA A 421 14.03 7.70 5.49
CA ALA A 421 14.74 7.63 6.76
C ALA A 421 15.77 6.47 6.80
N SER A 422 16.72 6.54 7.73
CA SER A 422 17.66 5.43 7.98
C SER A 422 16.97 4.28 8.74
N ALA A 423 17.39 3.03 8.50
CA ALA A 423 16.79 1.86 9.15
C ALA A 423 16.87 1.95 10.68
N GLY A 424 15.72 1.86 11.37
CA GLY A 424 15.61 2.04 12.82
C GLY A 424 15.23 3.47 13.27
N SER A 425 15.07 4.41 12.35
CA SER A 425 14.59 5.77 12.66
C SER A 425 13.14 5.74 13.18
N LYS A 426 12.87 6.40 14.31
CA LYS A 426 11.52 6.45 14.93
C LYS A 426 10.58 7.48 14.26
N VAL A 427 10.54 7.50 12.92
CA VAL A 427 9.74 8.47 12.14
C VAL A 427 8.25 8.11 12.10
N ARG A 428 7.91 6.81 12.06
CA ARG A 428 6.53 6.31 11.88
C ARG A 428 5.46 6.94 12.79
N PRO A 429 5.68 7.17 14.11
CA PRO A 429 4.70 7.87 14.95
C PRO A 429 4.42 9.32 14.51
N ALA A 430 5.41 10.02 13.94
CA ALA A 430 5.21 11.36 13.39
C ALA A 430 4.42 11.31 12.07
N LEU A 431 4.71 10.34 11.20
CA LEU A 431 3.97 10.14 9.94
C LEU A 431 2.49 9.83 10.22
N LEU A 432 2.20 8.90 11.14
CA LEU A 432 0.82 8.53 11.49
C LEU A 432 0.04 9.72 12.10
N ARG A 433 0.67 10.54 12.95
CA ARG A 433 0.04 11.77 13.46
C ARG A 433 -0.23 12.77 12.33
N ALA A 434 0.73 12.97 11.43
CA ALA A 434 0.57 13.88 10.29
C ALA A 434 -0.57 13.44 9.37
N VAL A 435 -0.63 12.15 9.00
CA VAL A 435 -1.69 11.53 8.20
C VAL A 435 -3.07 11.71 8.85
N LYS A 436 -3.20 11.44 10.15
CA LYS A 436 -4.49 11.60 10.87
C LYS A 436 -4.94 13.05 10.95
N GLU A 437 -4.05 13.97 11.28
CA GLU A 437 -4.40 15.40 11.40
C GLU A 437 -4.71 16.03 10.02
N THR A 438 -4.02 15.62 8.95
CA THR A 438 -4.39 16.07 7.60
C THR A 438 -5.74 15.52 7.15
N CYS A 439 -6.06 14.25 7.41
CA CYS A 439 -7.40 13.71 7.13
C CYS A 439 -8.47 14.49 7.88
N ARG A 440 -8.25 14.72 9.19
CA ARG A 440 -9.20 15.44 10.05
C ARG A 440 -9.52 16.84 9.52
N LYS A 441 -8.51 17.61 9.08
CA LYS A 441 -8.73 18.97 8.54
C LYS A 441 -9.44 18.98 7.19
N VAL A 442 -9.06 18.08 6.28
CA VAL A 442 -9.73 17.96 4.97
C VAL A 442 -11.19 17.50 5.14
N GLN A 443 -11.45 16.55 6.05
CA GLN A 443 -12.81 16.13 6.39
C GLN A 443 -13.60 17.26 7.05
N GLU A 444 -13.01 17.99 8.00
CA GLU A 444 -13.62 19.17 8.63
C GLU A 444 -14.06 20.20 7.57
N ARG A 445 -13.20 20.50 6.59
CA ARG A 445 -13.59 21.41 5.49
C ARG A 445 -14.67 20.79 4.59
N ALA A 446 -14.56 19.52 4.22
CA ALA A 446 -15.56 18.85 3.40
C ALA A 446 -16.94 18.76 4.09
N VAL A 447 -16.98 18.64 5.42
CA VAL A 447 -18.22 18.71 6.22
C VAL A 447 -18.82 20.13 6.18
N GLN A 448 -18.00 21.18 6.29
CA GLN A 448 -18.46 22.58 6.18
C GLN A 448 -19.05 22.89 4.80
N GLU A 449 -18.48 22.33 3.73
CA GLU A 449 -18.96 22.45 2.34
C GLU A 449 -20.11 21.48 2.01
N GLY A 450 -20.59 20.68 2.98
CA GLY A 450 -21.66 19.69 2.79
C GLY A 450 -21.30 18.44 1.97
N GLN A 451 -20.01 18.27 1.64
CA GLN A 451 -19.48 17.20 0.80
C GLN A 451 -19.07 15.94 1.58
N SER A 452 -18.94 16.02 2.90
CA SER A 452 -18.62 14.88 3.77
C SER A 452 -19.48 14.91 5.04
N ARG A 453 -19.44 13.82 5.80
CA ARG A 453 -20.01 13.68 7.14
C ARG A 453 -18.98 12.99 8.04
N TRP A 454 -19.06 13.23 9.35
CA TRP A 454 -18.23 12.55 10.33
C TRP A 454 -18.57 11.06 10.51
N ASP A 455 -19.77 10.63 10.08
CA ASP A 455 -20.25 9.25 10.09
C ASP A 455 -20.22 8.57 8.70
N ASP A 456 -19.60 9.20 7.69
CA ASP A 456 -19.31 8.54 6.42
C ASP A 456 -18.23 7.47 6.59
N LEU A 457 -18.38 6.37 5.86
CA LEU A 457 -17.53 5.20 6.02
C LEU A 457 -16.21 5.32 5.24
N LEU A 458 -15.11 5.05 5.94
CA LEU A 458 -13.76 4.95 5.42
C LEU A 458 -13.59 3.67 4.60
N TYR A 459 -12.84 3.76 3.51
CA TYR A 459 -12.61 2.65 2.61
C TYR A 459 -11.53 1.69 3.19
N PRO A 460 -11.85 0.42 3.50
CA PRO A 460 -10.96 -0.45 4.30
C PRO A 460 -9.57 -0.71 3.71
N ASN A 461 -9.40 -0.55 2.40
CA ASN A 461 -8.10 -0.75 1.76
C ASN A 461 -7.10 0.38 2.08
N TYR A 462 -7.59 1.55 2.49
CA TYR A 462 -6.79 2.73 2.85
C TYR A 462 -6.88 3.03 4.35
N ALA A 463 -7.88 2.51 5.07
CA ALA A 463 -7.98 2.70 6.52
C ALA A 463 -6.70 2.25 7.28
N LEU A 464 -6.29 3.05 8.27
CA LEU A 464 -5.14 2.72 9.13
C LEU A 464 -5.47 1.53 10.04
N ALA A 465 -4.44 0.79 10.46
CA ALA A 465 -4.60 -0.41 11.29
C ALA A 465 -5.39 -0.20 12.59
N ASP A 466 -5.38 1.02 13.14
CA ASP A 466 -6.08 1.40 14.37
C ASP A 466 -7.40 2.18 14.13
N THR A 467 -7.91 2.19 12.89
CA THR A 467 -9.25 2.68 12.56
C THR A 467 -10.32 1.76 13.17
N PRO A 468 -11.26 2.29 13.99
CA PRO A 468 -12.40 1.53 14.50
C PRO A 468 -13.25 0.90 13.40
N LEU A 469 -13.72 -0.33 13.63
CA LEU A 469 -14.48 -1.10 12.62
C LEU A 469 -15.78 -0.41 12.22
N GLU A 470 -16.40 0.31 13.14
CA GLU A 470 -17.64 1.05 12.94
C GLU A 470 -17.49 2.15 11.89
N LEU A 471 -16.30 2.75 11.78
CA LEU A 471 -15.99 3.77 10.77
C LEU A 471 -15.74 3.18 9.37
N MET A 472 -15.62 1.86 9.23
CA MET A 472 -15.44 1.18 7.94
C MET A 472 -16.66 0.34 7.53
N TYR A 473 -17.28 -0.30 8.51
CA TYR A 473 -18.30 -1.33 8.31
C TYR A 473 -19.66 -0.93 8.90
N GLY A 474 -19.72 0.13 9.71
CA GLY A 474 -20.96 0.65 10.30
C GLY A 474 -21.78 -0.45 10.99
N LYS A 475 -23.02 -0.63 10.55
CA LYS A 475 -23.94 -1.65 11.11
C LYS A 475 -23.54 -3.09 10.78
N ASN A 476 -22.59 -3.33 9.87
CA ASN A 476 -22.16 -4.68 9.53
C ASN A 476 -21.19 -5.29 10.56
N VAL A 477 -20.62 -4.50 11.48
CA VAL A 477 -19.61 -4.98 12.46
C VAL A 477 -20.11 -6.19 13.26
N GLU A 478 -21.32 -6.12 13.82
CA GLU A 478 -21.92 -7.22 14.60
C GLU A 478 -22.08 -8.49 13.75
N ARG A 479 -22.64 -8.37 12.55
CA ARG A 479 -22.80 -9.49 11.61
C ARG A 479 -21.45 -10.08 11.20
N LEU A 480 -20.42 -9.25 10.97
CA LEU A 480 -19.07 -9.71 10.63
C LEU A 480 -18.43 -10.48 11.79
N ALA A 481 -18.71 -10.06 13.04
CA ALA A 481 -18.26 -10.78 14.23
C ALA A 481 -18.96 -12.13 14.42
N GLU A 482 -20.27 -12.22 14.15
CA GLU A 482 -21.00 -13.48 14.13
C GLU A 482 -20.44 -14.46 13.07
N ILE A 483 -20.20 -13.97 11.85
CA ILE A 483 -19.62 -14.76 10.75
C ILE A 483 -18.21 -15.21 11.12
N ALA A 484 -17.38 -14.32 11.64
CA ALA A 484 -16.04 -14.68 12.08
C ALA A 484 -16.08 -15.77 13.17
N LYS A 485 -16.94 -15.63 14.18
CA LYS A 485 -17.12 -16.63 15.25
C LYS A 485 -17.63 -17.99 14.72
N LYS A 486 -18.43 -17.99 13.66
CA LYS A 486 -18.95 -19.21 13.01
C LYS A 486 -17.84 -19.97 12.27
N PHE A 487 -17.04 -19.29 11.46
CA PHE A 487 -16.02 -19.93 10.61
C PHE A 487 -14.63 -20.06 11.29
N ASP A 488 -14.41 -19.31 12.38
CA ASP A 488 -13.20 -19.37 13.20
C ASP A 488 -13.54 -19.37 14.71
N PRO A 489 -14.18 -20.43 15.23
CA PRO A 489 -14.54 -20.53 16.64
C PRO A 489 -13.31 -20.63 17.58
N LYS A 490 -12.10 -20.78 17.03
CA LYS A 490 -10.83 -20.83 17.78
C LYS A 490 -10.08 -19.49 17.77
N GLY A 491 -10.51 -18.52 16.97
CA GLY A 491 -9.87 -17.21 16.85
C GLY A 491 -8.47 -17.25 16.22
N VAL A 492 -8.18 -18.20 15.32
CA VAL A 492 -6.89 -18.28 14.60
C VAL A 492 -6.62 -16.99 13.81
N MET A 493 -7.66 -16.39 13.21
CA MET A 493 -7.57 -15.13 12.47
C MET A 493 -7.37 -13.91 13.37
N ARG A 494 -7.41 -14.06 14.70
CA ARG A 494 -6.90 -13.03 15.63
C ARG A 494 -5.36 -12.95 15.59
N LEU A 495 -4.69 -14.05 15.21
CA LEU A 495 -3.22 -14.18 15.18
C LEU A 495 -2.58 -13.70 13.87
N THR A 496 -3.36 -13.40 12.83
CA THR A 496 -2.87 -12.71 11.61
C THR A 496 -2.77 -11.20 11.86
N GLY A 497 -2.31 -10.38 10.91
CA GLY A 497 -2.74 -8.98 10.85
C GLY A 497 -4.08 -8.82 10.13
N GLY A 498 -4.42 -7.61 9.68
CA GLY A 498 -5.76 -7.30 9.20
C GLY A 498 -6.69 -6.82 10.32
N PHE A 499 -7.82 -6.24 9.93
CA PHE A 499 -8.88 -5.86 10.87
C PHE A 499 -9.48 -7.09 11.57
N LYS A 500 -9.80 -6.93 12.86
CA LYS A 500 -10.20 -8.03 13.73
C LYS A 500 -11.68 -7.97 14.06
N PHE A 501 -12.43 -8.98 13.64
CA PHE A 501 -13.86 -9.08 13.87
C PHE A 501 -14.22 -9.91 15.12
N GLN A 502 -13.27 -10.23 16.01
CA GLN A 502 -13.53 -11.09 17.18
C GLN A 502 -12.77 -10.71 18.44
#